data_AF-A0A968JU29-F1
#
_entry.id   AF-A0A968JU29-F1
#
_cell.length_a   1.000
_cell.length_b   1.000
_cell.length_c   1.000
_cell.angle_alpha   90.00
_cell.angle_beta   90.00
_cell.angle_gamma   90.00
#
_symmetry.space_group_name_H-M   'P 1'
#
loop_
_entity.id
_entity.type
_entity.pdbx_description
1 polymer ?
#
loop_
_entity_poly.entity_id
_entity_poly.type
_entity_poly.pdbx_seq_one_letter_code
_entity_poly.pdbx_strand_id
1 'polypeptide(L)'
;MFMYREFRNKLISYGKSRVIVLTLLIGFLFPVLSWIIHIVINKVPVTPGTIFQIHNNNPVLYLIDLIPFFLFGLSFYLIDQRESEKLNFAHQIKERDIRLSKMAEFAKQIGEGNYTIDLDISDNNDILGHSLILMRDNLLANYQKESEQSWIAEGKDIVSNLLRLHNKIDDLSNEVLKALINTLG
;
A
#
# COMPACT_ATOMS: atom_id res chain seq x y z
N MET A 1 -1.23 0.17 20.00
CA MET A 1 -2.04 -0.23 18.81
C MET A 1 -3.55 -0.22 19.07
N PHE A 2 -4.04 -0.78 20.19
CA PHE A 2 -5.48 -0.88 20.50
C PHE A 2 -6.19 0.49 20.67
N MET A 3 -5.57 1.40 21.43
CA MET A 3 -6.08 2.76 21.68
C MET A 3 -6.25 3.61 20.41
N TYR A 4 -5.34 3.46 19.43
CA TYR A 4 -5.42 4.16 18.15
C TYR A 4 -6.60 3.67 17.29
N ARG A 5 -6.90 2.35 17.34
CA ARG A 5 -8.01 1.75 16.60
C ARG A 5 -9.37 2.21 17.15
N GLU A 6 -9.49 2.33 18.47
CA GLU A 6 -10.72 2.78 19.12
C GLU A 6 -10.98 4.28 18.87
N PHE A 7 -9.95 5.12 18.96
CA PHE A 7 -10.05 6.55 18.69
C PHE A 7 -10.43 6.84 17.23
N ARG A 8 -9.82 6.14 16.29
CA ARG A 8 -10.15 6.24 14.86
C ARG A 8 -11.59 5.82 14.57
N ASN A 9 -12.06 4.73 15.17
CA ASN A 9 -13.42 4.25 14.99
C ASN A 9 -14.45 5.24 15.57
N LYS A 10 -14.14 5.88 16.70
CA LYS A 10 -14.96 6.97 17.27
C LYS A 10 -15.02 8.17 16.33
N LEU A 11 -13.88 8.66 15.83
CA LEU A 11 -13.83 9.79 14.89
C LEU A 11 -14.63 9.55 13.60
N ILE A 12 -14.50 8.35 13.03
CA ILE A 12 -15.26 7.93 11.86
C ILE A 12 -16.75 7.91 12.18
N SER A 13 -17.15 7.29 13.30
CA SER A 13 -18.54 7.25 13.75
C SER A 13 -19.12 8.66 13.93
N TYR A 14 -18.39 9.59 14.56
CA TYR A 14 -18.81 10.98 14.70
C TYR A 14 -19.00 11.68 13.34
N GLY A 15 -18.09 11.43 12.38
CA GLY A 15 -18.21 11.96 11.01
C GLY A 15 -19.45 11.43 10.28
N LYS A 16 -19.71 10.12 10.35
CA LYS A 16 -20.91 9.50 9.75
C LYS A 16 -22.19 10.09 10.35
N SER A 17 -22.28 10.12 11.68
CA SER A 17 -23.44 10.66 12.38
C SER A 17 -23.70 12.12 12.03
N ARG A 18 -22.65 12.94 11.90
CA ARG A 18 -22.80 14.34 11.50
C ARG A 18 -23.39 14.50 10.10
N VAL A 19 -22.88 13.75 9.11
CA VAL A 19 -23.40 13.84 7.73
C VAL A 19 -24.86 13.37 7.66
N ILE A 20 -25.19 12.25 8.30
CA ILE A 20 -26.55 11.70 8.32
C ILE A 20 -27.53 12.70 8.97
N VAL A 21 -27.15 13.30 10.12
CA VAL A 21 -27.98 14.30 10.79
C VAL A 21 -28.17 15.55 9.92
N LEU A 22 -27.10 16.03 9.26
CA LEU A 22 -27.20 17.18 8.36
C LEU A 22 -28.11 16.89 7.16
N THR A 23 -27.99 15.72 6.54
CA THR A 23 -28.86 15.32 5.42
C THR A 23 -30.32 15.20 5.86
N LEU A 24 -30.58 14.66 7.05
CA LEU A 24 -31.92 14.56 7.61
C LEU A 24 -32.53 15.96 7.87
N LEU A 25 -31.76 16.87 8.47
CA LEU A 25 -32.20 18.25 8.71
C LEU A 25 -32.52 19.00 7.42
N ILE A 26 -31.68 18.84 6.38
CA ILE A 26 -31.94 19.42 5.06
C ILE A 26 -33.20 18.78 4.43
N GLY A 27 -33.40 17.48 4.60
CA GLY A 27 -34.58 16.76 4.11
C GLY A 27 -35.88 17.32 4.68
N PHE A 28 -35.91 17.73 5.95
CA PHE A 28 -37.09 18.33 6.58
C PHE A 28 -37.46 19.72 6.04
N LEU A 29 -36.58 20.39 5.30
CA LEU A 29 -36.92 21.67 4.66
C LEU A 29 -38.04 21.49 3.63
N PHE A 30 -38.10 20.35 2.95
CA PHE A 30 -39.08 20.10 1.88
C PHE A 30 -40.53 20.04 2.42
N PRO A 31 -40.87 19.23 3.44
CA PRO A 31 -42.19 19.27 4.09
C PRO A 31 -42.56 20.65 4.62
N VAL A 32 -41.65 21.30 5.35
CA VAL A 32 -41.90 22.59 5.99
C VAL A 32 -42.23 23.67 4.94
N LEU A 33 -41.42 23.76 3.88
CA LEU A 33 -41.67 24.71 2.79
C LEU A 33 -43.00 24.40 2.08
N SER A 34 -43.29 23.12 1.86
CA SER A 34 -44.52 22.69 1.18
C SER A 34 -45.77 23.08 1.99
N TRP A 35 -45.75 22.89 3.31
CA TRP A 35 -46.84 23.31 4.19
C TRP A 35 -47.01 24.83 4.21
N ILE A 36 -45.91 25.60 4.29
CA ILE A 36 -45.95 27.07 4.27
C ILE A 36 -46.57 27.58 2.97
N ILE A 37 -46.13 27.07 1.81
CA ILE A 37 -46.66 27.46 0.51
C ILE A 37 -48.17 27.19 0.43
N HIS A 38 -48.61 26.01 0.90
CA HIS A 38 -50.01 25.63 0.83
C HIS A 38 -50.90 26.47 1.77
N ILE A 39 -50.42 26.80 2.97
CA ILE A 39 -51.12 27.68 3.92
C ILE A 39 -51.28 29.09 3.33
N VAL A 40 -50.22 29.64 2.74
CA VAL A 40 -50.22 31.01 2.16
C VAL A 40 -51.15 31.11 0.95
N ILE A 41 -51.10 30.13 0.03
CA ILE A 41 -51.92 30.15 -1.19
C ILE A 41 -53.41 29.98 -0.87
N ASN A 42 -53.75 29.05 0.03
CA ASN A 42 -55.14 28.70 0.32
C ASN A 42 -55.76 29.53 1.47
N LYS A 43 -54.98 30.43 2.08
CA LYS A 43 -55.40 31.32 3.19
C LYS A 43 -56.05 30.56 4.35
N VAL A 44 -55.57 29.35 4.61
CA VAL A 44 -56.10 28.49 5.69
C VAL A 44 -55.48 28.94 7.02
N PRO A 45 -56.25 29.03 8.12
CA PRO A 45 -55.68 29.37 9.42
C PRO A 45 -54.63 28.35 9.85
N VAL A 46 -53.61 28.78 10.60
CA VAL A 46 -52.59 27.87 11.15
C VAL A 46 -53.17 27.18 12.39
N THR A 47 -53.71 25.98 12.20
CA THR A 47 -54.25 25.13 13.28
C THR A 47 -53.68 23.73 13.17
N PRO A 48 -53.65 22.93 14.24
CA PRO A 48 -53.23 21.52 14.15
C PRO A 48 -54.02 20.70 13.12
N GLY A 49 -55.32 21.01 12.94
CA GLY A 49 -56.17 20.35 11.94
C GLY A 49 -55.85 20.75 10.50
N THR A 50 -55.16 21.88 10.30
CA THR A 50 -54.80 22.40 8.97
C THR A 50 -53.86 21.45 8.24
N ILE A 51 -52.93 20.80 8.94
CA ILE A 51 -52.03 19.82 8.31
C ILE A 51 -52.85 18.68 7.70
N PHE A 52 -53.82 18.14 8.43
CA PHE A 52 -54.70 17.08 7.93
C PHE A 52 -55.54 17.54 6.73
N GLN A 53 -56.10 18.74 6.80
CA GLN A 53 -56.89 19.31 5.71
C GLN A 53 -56.07 19.47 4.42
N ILE A 54 -54.84 19.98 4.55
CA ILE A 54 -53.93 20.22 3.44
C ILE A 54 -53.53 18.90 2.75
N HIS A 55 -53.31 17.83 3.51
CA HIS A 55 -53.00 16.51 2.96
C HIS A 55 -54.18 15.84 2.28
N ASN A 56 -55.40 16.02 2.78
CA ASN A 56 -56.60 15.50 2.11
C ASN A 56 -56.87 16.23 0.79
N ASN A 57 -56.61 17.54 0.75
CA ASN A 57 -56.73 18.34 -0.47
C ASN A 57 -55.61 18.05 -1.48
N ASN A 58 -54.40 17.72 -0.99
CA ASN A 58 -53.27 17.39 -1.83
C ASN A 58 -52.51 16.16 -1.30
N PRO A 59 -52.91 14.94 -1.73
CA PRO A 59 -52.28 13.70 -1.30
C PRO A 59 -50.79 13.57 -1.67
N VAL A 60 -50.27 14.35 -2.63
CA VAL A 60 -48.83 14.37 -2.97
C VAL A 60 -47.97 14.80 -1.79
N LEU A 61 -48.53 15.55 -0.83
CA LEU A 61 -47.80 15.99 0.36
C LEU A 61 -47.34 14.80 1.23
N TYR A 62 -48.08 13.69 1.25
CA TYR A 62 -47.62 12.47 1.92
C TYR A 62 -46.32 11.92 1.32
N LEU A 63 -46.08 12.12 0.01
CA LEU A 63 -44.81 11.74 -0.63
C LEU A 63 -43.68 12.69 -0.23
N ILE A 64 -43.97 13.99 -0.10
CA ILE A 64 -42.99 15.00 0.32
C ILE A 64 -42.56 14.74 1.77
N ASP A 65 -43.50 14.35 2.63
CA ASP A 65 -43.24 14.00 4.03
C ASP A 65 -42.36 12.75 4.19
N LEU A 66 -42.28 11.90 3.17
CA LEU A 66 -41.40 10.72 3.13
C LEU A 66 -39.96 11.04 2.68
N ILE A 67 -39.71 12.21 2.08
CA ILE A 67 -38.39 12.62 1.58
C ILE A 67 -37.29 12.54 2.66
N PRO A 68 -37.49 13.05 3.91
CA PRO A 68 -36.46 12.97 4.94
C PRO A 68 -36.03 11.53 5.24
N PHE A 69 -36.97 10.59 5.27
CA PHE A 69 -36.71 9.17 5.55
C PHE A 69 -36.00 8.48 4.38
N PHE A 70 -36.40 8.81 3.15
CA PHE A 70 -35.72 8.31 1.95
C PHE A 70 -34.26 8.80 1.89
N LEU A 71 -34.02 10.10 2.11
CA LEU A 71 -32.68 10.68 2.15
C LEU A 71 -31.84 10.11 3.30
N PHE A 72 -32.44 9.85 4.46
CA PHE A 72 -31.78 9.16 5.56
C PHE A 72 -31.33 7.75 5.14
N GLY A 73 -32.23 6.92 4.60
CA GLY A 73 -31.90 5.57 4.17
C GLY A 73 -30.82 5.55 3.08
N LEU A 74 -30.95 6.43 2.07
CA LEU A 74 -29.97 6.56 1.00
C LEU A 74 -28.60 7.01 1.52
N SER A 75 -28.56 8.05 2.36
CA SER A 75 -27.30 8.55 2.94
C SER A 75 -26.63 7.50 3.82
N PHE A 76 -27.38 6.78 4.64
CA PHE A 76 -26.88 5.67 5.45
C PHE A 76 -26.24 4.59 4.57
N TYR A 77 -26.95 4.13 3.54
CA TYR A 77 -26.46 3.11 2.61
C TYR A 77 -25.16 3.53 1.90
N LEU A 78 -25.11 4.73 1.34
CA LEU A 78 -23.94 5.23 0.61
C LEU A 78 -22.73 5.42 1.53
N ILE A 79 -22.93 5.92 2.75
CA ILE A 79 -21.85 6.12 3.72
C ILE A 79 -21.29 4.79 4.20
N ASP A 80 -22.13 3.78 4.39
CA ASP A 80 -21.68 2.46 4.83
C ASP A 80 -20.84 1.75 3.75
N GLN A 81 -21.29 1.82 2.49
CA GLN A 81 -20.54 1.28 1.34
C GLN A 81 -19.14 1.89 1.23
N ARG A 82 -19.05 3.23 1.30
CA ARG A 82 -17.79 3.98 1.23
C ARG A 82 -16.79 3.55 2.31
N GLU A 83 -17.28 3.12 3.45
CA GLU A 83 -16.45 2.82 4.61
C GLU A 83 -15.82 1.44 4.52
N SER A 84 -16.58 0.46 4.03
CA SER A 84 -16.04 -0.85 3.67
C SER A 84 -14.96 -0.72 2.59
N GLU A 85 -15.20 0.10 1.56
CA GLU A 85 -14.23 0.37 0.51
C GLU A 85 -12.95 1.04 1.04
N LYS A 86 -13.06 2.08 1.88
CA LYS A 86 -11.91 2.74 2.51
C LYS A 86 -11.06 1.76 3.32
N LEU A 87 -11.70 0.86 4.07
CA LEU A 87 -10.99 -0.13 4.87
C LEU A 87 -10.23 -1.13 3.98
N ASN A 88 -10.86 -1.58 2.90
CA ASN A 88 -10.22 -2.45 1.91
C ASN A 88 -9.02 -1.76 1.25
N PHE A 89 -9.17 -0.49 0.82
CA PHE A 89 -8.06 0.27 0.26
C PHE A 89 -6.92 0.48 1.27
N ALA A 90 -7.25 0.81 2.52
CA ALA A 90 -6.24 0.96 3.58
C ALA A 90 -5.48 -0.36 3.83
N HIS A 91 -6.16 -1.50 3.75
CA HIS A 91 -5.51 -2.80 3.85
C HIS A 91 -4.56 -3.06 2.68
N GLN A 92 -5.03 -2.84 1.45
CA GLN A 92 -4.22 -3.02 0.24
C GLN A 92 -2.99 -2.12 0.22
N ILE A 93 -3.12 -0.85 0.64
CA ILE A 93 -1.99 0.08 0.75
C ILE A 93 -0.98 -0.47 1.76
N LYS A 94 -1.45 -0.88 2.94
CA LYS A 94 -0.56 -1.42 3.98
C LYS A 94 0.19 -2.67 3.51
N GLU A 95 -0.48 -3.58 2.82
CA GLU A 95 0.17 -4.79 2.27
C GLU A 95 1.22 -4.44 1.23
N ARG A 96 0.93 -3.46 0.35
CA ARG A 96 1.88 -2.94 -0.63
C ARG A 96 3.08 -2.29 0.06
N ASP A 97 2.87 -1.45 1.06
CA ASP A 97 3.95 -0.80 1.81
C ASP A 97 4.87 -1.82 2.49
N ILE A 98 4.30 -2.86 3.10
CA ILE A 98 5.06 -3.96 3.69
C ILE A 98 5.91 -4.66 2.62
N ARG A 99 5.33 -4.97 1.46
CA ARG A 99 6.04 -5.61 0.34
C ARG A 99 7.17 -4.73 -0.19
N LEU A 100 6.91 -3.45 -0.43
CA LEU A 100 7.90 -2.49 -0.88
C LEU A 100 9.03 -2.31 0.13
N SER A 101 8.71 -2.29 1.43
CA SER A 101 9.73 -2.24 2.48
C SER A 101 10.64 -3.48 2.45
N LYS A 102 10.08 -4.68 2.27
CA LYS A 102 10.88 -5.92 2.13
C LYS A 102 11.77 -5.88 0.89
N MET A 103 11.24 -5.41 -0.24
CA MET A 103 12.01 -5.25 -1.48
C MET A 103 13.13 -4.22 -1.34
N ALA A 104 12.88 -3.11 -0.65
CA ALA A 104 13.89 -2.08 -0.39
C ALA A 104 14.99 -2.61 0.54
N GLU A 105 14.63 -3.38 1.57
CA GLU A 105 15.59 -4.03 2.46
C GLU A 105 16.43 -5.08 1.73
N PHE A 106 15.79 -5.91 0.89
CA PHE A 106 16.47 -6.85 0.02
C PHE A 106 17.46 -6.15 -0.93
N ALA A 107 17.01 -5.08 -1.60
CA ALA A 107 17.85 -4.28 -2.49
C ALA A 107 19.05 -3.64 -1.76
N LYS A 108 18.84 -3.18 -0.52
CA LYS A 108 19.91 -2.65 0.32
C LYS A 108 20.96 -3.73 0.63
N GLN A 109 20.53 -4.89 1.09
CA GLN A 109 21.42 -6.00 1.46
C GLN A 109 22.29 -6.47 0.30
N ILE A 110 21.72 -6.65 -0.90
CA ILE A 110 22.51 -7.03 -2.09
C ILE A 110 23.46 -5.90 -2.52
N GLY A 111 23.06 -4.63 -2.35
CA GLY A 111 23.94 -3.48 -2.57
C GLY A 111 25.09 -3.37 -1.56
N GLU A 112 24.91 -3.92 -0.35
CA GLU A 112 25.94 -4.05 0.68
C GLU A 112 26.80 -5.31 0.49
N GLY A 113 26.58 -6.08 -0.59
CA GLY A 113 27.35 -7.29 -0.93
C GLY A 113 26.85 -8.58 -0.28
N ASN A 114 25.69 -8.56 0.39
CA ASN A 114 25.08 -9.75 0.95
C ASN A 114 24.20 -10.46 -0.09
N TYR A 115 24.77 -11.44 -0.79
CA TYR A 115 24.09 -12.18 -1.86
C TYR A 115 23.41 -13.48 -1.40
N THR A 116 23.49 -13.84 -0.12
CA THR A 116 22.91 -15.10 0.41
C THR A 116 21.48 -14.95 0.92
N ILE A 117 20.93 -13.74 0.86
CA ILE A 117 19.57 -13.47 1.31
C ILE A 117 18.55 -13.91 0.28
N ASP A 118 17.39 -14.36 0.75
CA ASP A 118 16.26 -14.74 -0.09
C ASP A 118 15.12 -13.72 -0.02
N LEU A 119 14.44 -13.55 -1.15
CA LEU A 119 13.20 -12.79 -1.25
C LEU A 119 12.06 -13.76 -1.55
N ASP A 120 11.12 -13.89 -0.62
CA ASP A 120 9.92 -14.68 -0.84
C ASP A 120 8.99 -13.96 -1.84
N ILE A 121 8.82 -14.56 -3.01
CA ILE A 121 7.89 -14.10 -4.04
C ILE A 121 6.71 -15.05 -4.06
N SER A 122 5.60 -14.59 -3.47
CA SER A 122 4.37 -15.37 -3.35
C SER A 122 3.46 -15.30 -4.59
N ASP A 123 3.78 -14.47 -5.58
CA ASP A 123 2.94 -14.20 -6.75
C ASP A 123 3.77 -14.18 -8.03
N ASN A 124 3.41 -15.01 -9.02
CA ASN A 124 4.07 -15.08 -10.32
C ASN A 124 4.02 -13.76 -11.11
N ASN A 125 3.15 -12.83 -10.74
CA ASN A 125 3.07 -11.50 -11.37
C ASN A 125 3.93 -10.44 -10.67
N ASP A 126 4.73 -10.78 -9.65
CA ASP A 126 5.61 -9.83 -8.96
C ASP A 126 6.90 -9.57 -9.77
N ILE A 127 6.74 -8.84 -10.88
CA ILE A 127 7.83 -8.49 -11.81
C ILE A 127 8.99 -7.80 -11.09
N LEU A 128 8.68 -6.92 -10.13
CA LEU A 128 9.70 -6.21 -9.35
C LEU A 128 10.50 -7.17 -8.48
N GLY A 129 9.82 -8.07 -7.75
CA GLY A 129 10.49 -9.12 -6.97
C GLY A 129 11.42 -9.97 -7.83
N HIS A 130 10.94 -10.46 -8.97
CA HIS A 130 11.74 -11.28 -9.88
C HIS A 130 12.96 -10.53 -10.44
N SER A 131 12.78 -9.25 -10.77
CA SER A 131 13.88 -8.40 -11.25
C SER A 131 14.96 -8.21 -10.19
N LEU A 132 14.59 -8.07 -8.92
CA LEU A 132 15.55 -7.94 -7.80
C LEU A 132 16.33 -9.24 -7.57
N ILE A 133 15.68 -10.40 -7.65
CA ILE A 133 16.36 -11.70 -7.57
C ILE A 133 17.37 -11.85 -8.71
N LEU A 134 16.95 -11.56 -9.94
CA LEU A 134 17.84 -11.61 -11.10
C LEU A 134 19.04 -10.67 -10.94
N MET A 135 18.83 -9.49 -10.38
CA MET A 135 19.91 -8.54 -10.09
C MET A 135 20.90 -9.09 -9.06
N ARG A 136 20.41 -9.69 -7.96
CA ARG A 136 21.25 -10.37 -6.96
C ARG A 136 22.13 -11.43 -7.62
N ASP A 137 21.52 -12.30 -8.43
CA ASP A 137 22.22 -13.44 -9.04
C ASP A 137 23.30 -12.96 -10.02
N ASN A 138 23.02 -11.91 -10.79
CA ASN A 138 24.01 -11.29 -11.67
C ASN A 138 25.17 -10.64 -10.90
N LEU A 139 24.89 -9.94 -9.80
CA LEU A 139 25.92 -9.34 -8.96
C LEU A 139 26.81 -10.40 -8.31
N LEU A 140 26.22 -11.49 -7.81
CA LEU A 140 26.96 -12.63 -7.26
C LEU A 140 27.87 -13.27 -8.31
N ALA A 141 27.35 -13.53 -9.52
CA ALA A 141 28.14 -14.11 -10.61
C ALA A 141 29.30 -13.21 -11.03
N ASN A 142 29.07 -11.89 -11.10
CA ASN A 142 30.12 -10.93 -11.41
C ASN A 142 31.20 -10.88 -10.32
N TYR A 143 30.79 -10.86 -9.04
CA TYR A 143 31.72 -10.88 -7.92
C TYR A 143 32.61 -12.14 -7.92
N GLN A 144 32.02 -13.31 -8.15
CA GLN A 144 32.78 -14.57 -8.25
C GLN A 144 33.79 -14.52 -9.39
N LYS A 145 33.36 -14.07 -10.57
CA LYS A 145 34.23 -13.93 -11.74
C LYS A 145 35.38 -12.95 -11.52
N GLU A 146 35.12 -11.80 -10.91
CA GLU A 146 36.16 -10.82 -10.58
C GLU A 146 37.15 -11.39 -9.55
N SER A 147 36.66 -12.11 -8.54
CA SER A 147 37.50 -12.79 -7.55
C SER A 147 38.41 -13.83 -8.20
N GLU A 148 37.88 -14.65 -9.10
CA GLU A 148 38.68 -15.63 -9.86
C GLU A 148 39.75 -14.94 -10.72
N GLN A 149 39.39 -13.87 -11.43
CA GLN A 149 40.33 -13.12 -12.25
C GLN A 149 41.43 -12.44 -11.42
N SER A 150 41.07 -11.89 -10.26
CA SER A 150 42.03 -11.30 -9.32
C SER A 150 43.01 -12.36 -8.81
N TRP A 151 42.50 -13.53 -8.42
CA TRP A 151 43.34 -14.66 -7.98
C TRP A 151 44.32 -15.12 -9.08
N ILE A 152 43.85 -15.25 -10.32
CA ILE A 152 44.73 -15.60 -11.47
C ILE A 152 45.80 -14.52 -11.69
N ALA A 153 45.43 -13.24 -11.63
CA ALA A 153 46.35 -12.13 -11.84
C ALA A 153 47.45 -12.09 -10.77
N GLU A 154 47.07 -12.29 -9.50
CA GLU A 154 48.02 -12.38 -8.37
C GLU A 154 48.96 -13.57 -8.53
N GLY A 155 48.43 -14.76 -8.82
CA GLY A 155 49.25 -15.95 -9.06
C GLY A 155 50.23 -15.76 -10.22
N LYS A 156 49.80 -15.10 -11.30
CA LYS A 156 50.67 -14.77 -12.44
C LYS A 156 51.80 -13.80 -12.04
N ASP A 157 51.52 -12.80 -11.20
CA ASP A 157 52.55 -11.86 -10.75
C ASP A 157 53.60 -12.54 -9.86
N ILE A 158 53.15 -13.40 -8.94
CA ILE A 158 54.04 -14.21 -8.08
C ILE A 158 54.99 -15.05 -8.95
N VAL A 159 54.44 -15.81 -9.90
CA VAL A 159 55.26 -16.66 -10.80
C VAL A 159 56.21 -15.80 -11.64
N SER A 160 55.74 -14.67 -12.20
CA SER A 160 56.56 -13.75 -13.00
C SER A 160 57.73 -13.17 -12.21
N ASN A 161 57.49 -12.76 -10.97
CA ASN A 161 58.54 -12.25 -10.07
C ASN A 161 59.56 -13.35 -9.75
N LEU A 162 59.09 -14.57 -9.51
CA LEU A 162 59.95 -15.70 -9.20
C LEU A 162 60.86 -16.10 -10.38
N LEU A 163 60.30 -16.09 -11.60
CA LEU A 163 61.03 -16.24 -12.87
C LEU A 163 62.10 -15.16 -13.05
N ARG A 164 61.86 -13.94 -12.58
CA ARG A 164 62.80 -12.81 -12.70
C ARG A 164 63.95 -12.88 -11.68
N LEU A 165 63.72 -13.48 -10.51
CA LEU A 165 64.67 -13.49 -9.39
C LEU A 165 65.64 -14.68 -9.42
N HIS A 166 65.30 -15.77 -10.11
CA HIS A 166 66.13 -16.97 -10.16
C HIS A 166 66.82 -17.12 -11.51
N ASN A 167 68.16 -17.09 -11.49
CA ASN A 167 69.00 -17.23 -12.69
C ASN A 167 69.47 -18.69 -12.92
N LYS A 168 69.12 -19.62 -12.03
CA LYS A 168 69.43 -21.05 -12.13
C LYS A 168 68.13 -21.85 -12.24
N ILE A 169 68.06 -22.69 -13.27
CA ILE A 169 66.85 -23.44 -13.64
C ILE A 169 66.42 -24.44 -12.56
N ASP A 170 67.37 -25.08 -11.87
CA ASP A 170 67.06 -26.07 -10.83
C ASP A 170 66.38 -25.42 -9.62
N ASP A 171 66.92 -24.28 -9.16
CA ASP A 171 66.37 -23.50 -8.04
C ASP A 171 65.02 -22.88 -8.42
N LEU A 172 64.89 -22.41 -9.65
CA LEU A 172 63.65 -21.84 -10.17
C LEU A 172 62.51 -22.86 -10.22
N SER A 173 62.76 -24.08 -10.69
CA SER A 173 61.73 -25.11 -10.84
C SER A 173 61.09 -25.49 -9.50
N ASN A 174 61.91 -25.63 -8.46
CA ASN A 174 61.46 -25.95 -7.11
C ASN A 174 60.62 -24.82 -6.51
N GLU A 175 61.04 -23.58 -6.70
CA GLU A 175 60.36 -22.41 -6.14
C GLU A 175 59.04 -22.08 -6.89
N VAL A 176 58.97 -22.31 -8.21
CA VAL A 176 57.70 -22.21 -8.96
C VAL A 176 56.72 -23.29 -8.52
N LEU A 177 57.19 -24.53 -8.35
CA LEU A 177 56.34 -25.64 -7.93
C LEU A 177 55.76 -25.41 -6.53
N LYS A 178 56.58 -24.92 -5.58
CA LYS A 178 56.12 -24.52 -4.25
C LYS A 178 55.07 -23.41 -4.32
N ALA A 179 55.29 -22.38 -5.14
CA ALA A 179 54.35 -21.26 -5.28
C ALA A 179 52.99 -21.73 -5.84
N LEU A 180 52.98 -22.65 -6.81
CA LEU A 180 51.76 -23.24 -7.36
C LEU A 180 51.03 -24.11 -6.32
N ILE A 181 51.76 -24.93 -5.54
CA ILE A 181 51.16 -25.75 -4.48
C ILE A 181 50.52 -24.86 -3.41
N ASN A 182 51.21 -23.78 -2.99
CA ASN A 182 50.69 -22.85 -1.98
C ASN A 182 49.51 -22.00 -2.45
N THR A 183 49.33 -21.80 -3.76
CA THR A 183 48.21 -21.02 -4.31
C THR A 183 46.99 -21.88 -4.64
N LEU A 184 47.16 -23.20 -4.78
CA LEU A 184 46.10 -24.18 -5.09
C LEU A 184 45.51 -24.88 -3.84
N GLY A 185 46.20 -24.82 -2.70
CA GLY A 185 45.78 -25.39 -1.40
C GLY A 185 45.27 -24.33 -0.44
#